data_AF-A0A512UDI7-F1
#
_entry.id   AF-A0A512UDI7-F1
#
_cell.length_a   1.000
_cell.length_b   1.000
_cell.length_c   1.000
_cell.angle_alpha   90.00
_cell.angle_beta   90.00
_cell.angle_gamma   90.00
#
_symmetry.space_group_name_H-M   'P 1'
#
loop_
_entity.id
_entity.type
_entity.pdbx_description
1 polymer ?
#
loop_
_entity_poly.entity_id
_entity_poly.type
_entity_poly.pdbx_seq_one_letter_code
_entity_poly.pdbx_strand_id
1 'polypeptide(L)'
;MLKFVPLPRIHSRRVPVHLQCAIFHPSRLIRRYSIKPPIYKKSGNMLASALKYVKDVEEYQEELSMSSSESNLADELLSRISDQPELLFLLSLFHSELSKIGITATSSRQFTTAQVWKYRALYVMKLANIHNIFWTQCQYQNISEREHSLGFSPDKIGILDPVHFGKDAYEQIQQGVYNGTSFKDIEVLGIGKFK
;
A
#
# COMPACT_ATOMS: atom_id res chain seq x y z
N MET A 1 3.93 -74.98 25.58
CA MET A 1 5.05 -75.30 24.68
C MET A 1 5.43 -74.02 23.93
N LEU A 2 6.63 -73.49 24.22
CA LEU A 2 7.22 -72.26 23.70
C LEU A 2 7.72 -72.41 22.26
N LYS A 3 7.53 -71.40 21.39
CA LYS A 3 8.46 -70.96 20.32
C LYS A 3 8.10 -69.49 19.96
N PHE A 4 8.67 -68.48 20.62
CA PHE A 4 9.90 -67.75 20.27
C PHE A 4 10.09 -67.49 18.77
N VAL A 5 9.82 -66.25 18.36
CA VAL A 5 10.27 -65.63 17.09
C VAL A 5 11.20 -64.47 17.46
N PRO A 6 12.39 -64.31 16.85
CA PRO A 6 13.41 -63.39 17.30
C PRO A 6 13.21 -61.96 16.76
N LEU A 7 13.52 -60.98 17.62
CA LEU A 7 13.77 -59.58 17.28
C LEU A 7 15.15 -59.43 16.61
N PRO A 8 15.31 -58.55 15.61
CA PRO A 8 16.60 -57.95 15.30
C PRO A 8 16.82 -56.61 16.01
N ARG A 9 18.09 -56.42 16.37
CA ARG A 9 18.70 -55.45 17.28
C ARG A 9 18.61 -53.99 16.83
N ILE A 10 18.49 -53.16 17.86
CA ILE A 10 18.84 -51.74 17.93
C ILE A 10 20.28 -51.50 17.45
N HIS A 11 20.46 -50.55 16.54
CA HIS A 11 21.70 -49.78 16.43
C HIS A 11 21.38 -48.30 16.63
N SER A 12 21.81 -47.83 17.80
CA SER A 12 21.90 -46.42 18.18
C SER A 12 22.89 -45.71 17.27
N ARG A 13 22.44 -44.70 16.52
CA ARG A 13 23.30 -43.63 15.99
C ARG A 13 22.55 -42.30 15.95
N ARG A 14 22.90 -41.47 16.94
CA ARG A 14 23.15 -40.01 16.89
C ARG A 14 22.35 -39.19 15.86
N VAL A 15 21.49 -38.35 16.42
CA VAL A 15 20.95 -37.13 15.81
C VAL A 15 22.11 -36.18 15.44
N PRO A 16 22.07 -35.56 14.26
CA PRO A 16 22.49 -34.18 14.13
C PRO A 16 21.30 -33.34 13.67
N VAL A 17 20.99 -32.35 14.49
CA VAL A 17 20.07 -31.25 14.18
C VAL A 17 20.78 -30.37 13.16
N HIS A 18 20.27 -30.29 11.95
CA HIS A 18 20.54 -29.17 11.06
C HIS A 18 19.28 -28.88 10.26
N LEU A 19 18.51 -27.89 10.75
CA LEU A 19 17.58 -27.14 9.93
C LEU A 19 18.37 -26.49 8.79
N GLN A 20 17.99 -26.76 7.55
CA GLN A 20 18.21 -25.85 6.44
C GLN A 20 16.97 -25.87 5.54
N CYS A 21 16.16 -24.80 5.69
CA CYS A 21 15.18 -24.40 4.69
C CYS A 21 15.93 -23.99 3.42
N ALA A 22 15.58 -24.61 2.29
CA ALA A 22 15.93 -24.12 0.96
C ALA A 22 14.63 -23.83 0.21
N ILE A 23 14.15 -22.59 0.32
CA ILE A 23 13.16 -22.04 -0.61
C ILE A 23 13.96 -21.37 -1.72
N PHE A 24 13.88 -21.96 -2.91
CA PHE A 24 14.48 -21.44 -4.13
C PHE A 24 13.47 -20.49 -4.78
N HIS A 25 13.78 -19.19 -4.82
CA HIS A 25 13.13 -18.27 -5.75
C HIS A 25 14.19 -17.43 -6.47
N PRO A 26 14.04 -17.22 -7.79
CA PRO A 26 15.07 -16.63 -8.63
C PRO A 26 15.25 -15.14 -8.29
N SER A 27 16.50 -14.80 -8.05
CA SER A 27 17.03 -13.46 -7.86
C SER A 27 16.67 -12.52 -9.01
N ARG A 28 15.65 -11.67 -8.81
CA ARG A 28 15.55 -10.39 -9.50
C ARG A 28 16.49 -9.42 -8.79
N LEU A 29 17.59 -9.09 -9.45
CA LEU A 29 18.50 -8.02 -9.04
C LEU A 29 17.78 -6.68 -9.10
N ILE A 30 17.09 -6.30 -8.03
CA ILE A 30 16.69 -4.92 -7.80
C ILE A 30 18.00 -4.17 -7.56
N ARG A 31 18.42 -3.34 -8.53
CA ARG A 31 19.41 -2.29 -8.25
C ARG A 31 18.80 -1.34 -7.22
N ARG A 32 18.97 -1.68 -5.95
CA ARG A 32 18.75 -0.76 -4.84
C ARG A 32 19.85 0.29 -4.94
N TYR A 33 19.53 1.46 -5.47
CA TYR A 33 20.29 2.64 -5.11
C TYR A 33 20.13 2.77 -3.58
N SER A 34 21.16 2.36 -2.84
CA SER A 34 21.14 2.38 -1.39
C SER A 34 21.27 3.84 -0.95
N ILE A 35 20.17 4.57 -0.90
CA ILE A 35 20.09 5.86 -0.22
C ILE A 35 20.52 5.57 1.22
N LYS A 36 21.64 6.18 1.66
CA LYS A 36 22.21 5.88 2.97
C LYS A 36 21.44 6.69 4.02
N PRO A 37 20.97 6.06 5.11
CA PRO A 37 20.28 6.80 6.16
C PRO A 37 21.23 7.84 6.78
N PRO A 38 20.73 9.04 7.13
CA PRO A 38 21.54 10.05 7.78
C PRO A 38 22.01 9.56 9.15
N ILE A 39 23.26 9.87 9.51
CA ILE A 39 23.89 9.43 10.76
C ILE A 39 24.13 10.67 11.63
N TYR A 40 23.56 10.70 12.83
CA TYR A 40 23.77 11.79 13.78
C TYR A 40 25.24 11.82 14.25
N LYS A 41 25.95 12.91 13.97
CA LYS A 41 27.33 13.13 14.43
C LYS A 41 27.33 13.91 15.74
N LYS A 42 27.66 13.24 16.84
CA LYS A 42 27.71 13.80 18.21
C LYS A 42 28.92 14.72 18.48
N SER A 43 29.81 14.95 17.51
CA SER A 43 31.01 15.79 17.68
C SER A 43 30.79 17.22 17.18
N GLY A 44 31.11 18.23 18.01
CA GLY A 44 31.03 19.66 17.68
C GLY A 44 29.85 20.38 18.34
N ASN A 45 29.43 21.52 17.78
CA ASN A 45 28.27 22.28 18.26
C ASN A 45 26.97 21.45 18.16
N MET A 46 26.54 20.88 19.28
CA MET A 46 25.40 19.96 19.36
C MET A 46 24.12 20.50 18.71
N LEU A 47 23.85 21.80 18.84
CA LEU A 47 22.68 22.46 18.25
C LEU A 47 22.75 22.46 16.71
N ALA A 48 23.92 22.77 16.15
CA ALA A 48 24.13 22.77 14.70
C ALA A 48 24.07 21.34 14.12
N SER A 49 24.60 20.35 14.86
CA SER A 49 24.51 18.93 14.48
C SER A 49 23.08 18.40 14.53
N ALA A 50 22.26 18.85 15.50
CA ALA A 50 20.85 18.47 15.59
C ALA A 50 20.03 19.08 14.46
N LEU A 51 20.16 20.39 14.20
CA LEU A 51 19.47 21.06 13.10
C LEU A 51 19.85 20.48 11.74
N LYS A 52 21.15 20.17 11.53
CA LYS A 52 21.61 19.51 10.32
C LYS A 52 21.03 18.11 10.19
N TYR A 53 21.01 17.32 11.26
CA TYR A 53 20.43 15.98 11.22
C TYR A 53 18.94 15.98 10.91
N VAL A 54 18.17 16.92 11.48
CA VAL A 54 16.74 17.07 11.15
C VAL A 54 16.56 17.38 9.67
N LYS A 55 17.35 18.31 9.12
CA LYS A 55 17.35 18.62 7.69
C LYS A 55 17.74 17.41 6.83
N ASP A 56 18.81 16.69 7.21
CA ASP A 56 19.27 15.51 6.47
C ASP A 56 18.23 14.37 6.52
N VAL A 57 17.44 14.26 7.60
CA VAL A 57 16.30 13.32 7.71
C VAL A 57 15.14 13.75 6.82
N GLU A 58 14.79 15.03 6.80
CA GLU A 58 13.77 15.58 5.90
C GLU A 58 14.13 15.33 4.43
N GLU A 59 15.36 15.67 4.04
CA GLU A 59 15.88 15.47 2.67
C GLU A 59 15.93 13.98 2.31
N TYR A 60 16.35 13.11 3.24
CA TYR A 60 16.32 11.65 3.05
C TYR A 60 14.89 11.11 2.88
N GLN A 61 13.93 11.63 3.64
CA GLN A 61 12.52 11.23 3.49
C GLN A 61 11.90 11.73 2.18
N GLU A 62 12.32 12.90 1.71
CA GLU A 62 11.93 13.49 0.43
C GLU A 62 12.53 12.68 -0.73
N GLU A 63 13.82 12.33 -0.69
CA GLU A 63 14.48 11.46 -1.67
C GLU A 63 13.87 10.05 -1.72
N LEU A 64 13.55 9.47 -0.55
CA LEU A 64 12.83 8.19 -0.50
C LEU A 64 11.47 8.29 -1.19
N SER A 65 10.74 9.38 -0.97
CA SER A 65 9.43 9.61 -1.59
C SER A 65 9.50 9.76 -3.11
N MET A 66 10.59 10.33 -3.63
CA MET A 66 10.84 10.44 -5.07
C MET A 66 11.34 9.13 -5.69
N SER A 67 11.96 8.25 -4.89
CA SER A 67 12.55 6.99 -5.37
C SER A 67 11.57 5.81 -5.45
N SER A 68 10.51 5.81 -4.63
CA SER A 68 9.43 4.82 -4.68
C SER A 68 8.39 5.21 -5.73
N SER A 69 8.15 4.36 -6.73
CA SER A 69 7.05 4.59 -7.66
C SER A 69 5.70 4.59 -6.94
N GLU A 70 4.77 5.45 -7.36
CA GLU A 70 3.42 5.50 -6.80
C GLU A 70 2.70 4.15 -6.86
N SER A 71 3.03 3.31 -7.84
CA SER A 71 2.55 1.92 -7.93
C SER A 71 3.04 1.04 -6.78
N ASN A 72 4.31 1.15 -6.37
CA ASN A 72 4.80 0.39 -5.21
C ASN A 72 4.14 0.88 -3.92
N LEU A 73 3.89 2.18 -3.80
CA LEU A 73 3.18 2.75 -2.64
C LEU A 73 1.71 2.33 -2.61
N ALA A 74 1.07 2.22 -3.78
CA ALA A 74 -0.29 1.71 -3.90
C ALA A 74 -0.38 0.23 -3.52
N ASP A 75 0.59 -0.60 -3.94
CA ASP A 75 0.66 -2.01 -3.54
C ASP A 75 0.89 -2.15 -2.03
N GLU A 76 1.78 -1.34 -1.45
CA GLU A 76 2.01 -1.31 0.00
C GLU A 76 0.74 -0.88 0.75
N LEU A 77 0.08 0.20 0.31
CA LEU A 77 -1.19 0.64 0.86
C LEU A 77 -2.23 -0.49 0.83
N LEU A 78 -2.37 -1.15 -0.32
CA LEU A 78 -3.34 -2.23 -0.51
C LEU A 78 -3.07 -3.42 0.41
N SER A 79 -1.80 -3.75 0.65
CA SER A 79 -1.42 -4.79 1.60
C SER A 79 -1.82 -4.44 3.04
N ARG A 80 -1.66 -3.17 3.44
CA ARG A 80 -1.96 -2.68 4.79
C ARG A 80 -3.45 -2.53 5.07
N ILE A 81 -4.26 -2.24 4.05
CA ILE A 81 -5.72 -2.08 4.20
C ILE A 81 -6.49 -3.38 3.88
N SER A 82 -5.81 -4.48 3.58
CA SER A 82 -6.42 -5.71 3.06
C SER A 82 -7.43 -6.36 4.00
N ASP A 83 -7.27 -6.16 5.30
CA ASP A 83 -8.16 -6.63 6.37
C ASP A 83 -9.08 -5.51 6.91
N GLN A 84 -9.04 -4.32 6.32
CA GLN A 84 -9.80 -3.14 6.74
C GLN A 84 -10.95 -2.87 5.75
N PRO A 85 -12.13 -3.46 5.97
CA PRO A 85 -13.17 -3.46 4.95
C PRO A 85 -13.78 -2.06 4.73
N GLU A 86 -13.74 -1.19 5.74
CA GLU A 86 -14.15 0.22 5.60
C GLU A 86 -13.23 1.01 4.67
N LEU A 87 -11.90 0.82 4.79
CA LEU A 87 -10.92 1.47 3.92
C LEU A 87 -11.02 0.94 2.48
N LEU A 88 -11.21 -0.38 2.33
CA LEU A 88 -11.47 -0.99 1.02
C LEU A 88 -12.75 -0.45 0.37
N PHE A 89 -13.82 -0.27 1.16
CA PHE A 89 -15.05 0.35 0.71
C PHE A 89 -14.84 1.80 0.25
N LEU A 90 -14.14 2.62 1.05
CA LEU A 90 -13.84 4.01 0.71
C LEU A 90 -12.99 4.12 -0.57
N LEU A 91 -11.98 3.25 -0.71
CA LEU A 91 -11.16 3.16 -1.92
C LEU A 91 -12.00 2.79 -3.14
N SER A 92 -12.85 1.75 -3.01
CA SER A 92 -13.74 1.34 -4.08
C SER A 92 -14.72 2.44 -4.48
N LEU A 93 -15.28 3.16 -3.51
CA LEU A 93 -16.18 4.26 -3.78
C LEU A 93 -15.46 5.40 -4.51
N PHE A 94 -14.25 5.75 -4.06
CA PHE A 94 -13.42 6.76 -4.72
C PHE A 94 -13.16 6.40 -6.18
N HIS A 95 -12.75 5.16 -6.44
CA HIS A 95 -12.57 4.63 -7.81
C HIS A 95 -13.87 4.61 -8.62
N SER A 96 -15.01 4.30 -7.99
CA SER A 96 -16.32 4.31 -8.66
C SER A 96 -16.74 5.72 -9.10
N GLU A 97 -16.38 6.75 -8.35
CA GLU A 97 -16.68 8.13 -8.72
C GLU A 97 -15.75 8.60 -9.85
N LEU A 98 -14.47 8.19 -9.84
CA LEU A 98 -13.53 8.42 -10.94
C LEU A 98 -13.94 7.70 -12.24
N SER A 99 -14.47 6.47 -12.13
CA SER A 99 -14.87 5.69 -13.31
C SER A 99 -16.04 6.33 -14.07
N LYS A 100 -16.96 7.03 -13.37
CA LYS A 100 -18.07 7.78 -13.99
C LYS A 100 -17.62 8.89 -14.95
N ILE A 101 -16.41 9.41 -14.76
CA ILE A 101 -15.82 10.43 -15.64
C ILE A 101 -14.77 9.84 -16.60
N GLY A 102 -14.66 8.51 -16.64
CA GLY A 102 -13.77 7.77 -17.54
C GLY A 102 -12.34 7.61 -17.04
N ILE A 103 -12.10 7.84 -15.74
CA ILE A 103 -10.79 7.62 -15.10
C ILE A 103 -10.80 6.23 -14.45
N THR A 104 -10.12 5.28 -15.07
CA THR A 104 -9.99 3.89 -14.63
C THR A 104 -8.52 3.43 -14.71
N ALA A 105 -8.23 2.22 -14.21
CA ALA A 105 -6.89 1.64 -14.25
C ALA A 105 -6.29 1.52 -15.66
N THR A 106 -7.13 1.36 -16.68
CA THR A 106 -6.70 1.18 -18.08
C THR A 106 -6.98 2.41 -18.96
N SER A 107 -7.54 3.47 -18.40
CA SER A 107 -7.86 4.69 -19.15
C SER A 107 -6.60 5.45 -19.57
N SER A 108 -6.66 6.12 -20.73
CA SER A 108 -5.60 7.03 -21.16
C SER A 108 -5.47 8.19 -20.18
N ARG A 109 -4.23 8.56 -19.85
CA ARG A 109 -3.89 9.74 -19.03
C ARG A 109 -3.75 11.01 -19.89
N GLN A 110 -4.48 11.06 -21.01
CA GLN A 110 -4.67 12.26 -21.83
C GLN A 110 -6.09 12.76 -21.61
N PHE A 111 -6.24 13.75 -20.75
CA PHE A 111 -7.56 14.26 -20.37
C PHE A 111 -8.02 15.39 -21.27
N THR A 112 -9.26 15.28 -21.76
CA THR A 112 -9.92 16.38 -22.45
C THR A 112 -10.30 17.49 -21.48
N THR A 113 -10.43 18.73 -21.96
CA THR A 113 -10.88 19.88 -21.15
C THR A 113 -12.21 19.60 -20.45
N ALA A 114 -13.14 18.90 -21.12
CA ALA A 114 -14.42 18.50 -20.55
C ALA A 114 -14.24 17.53 -19.37
N GLN A 115 -13.33 16.55 -19.47
CA GLN A 115 -13.04 15.63 -18.37
C GLN A 115 -12.39 16.34 -17.18
N VAL A 116 -11.48 17.28 -17.43
CA VAL A 116 -10.87 18.10 -16.37
C VAL A 116 -11.94 18.89 -15.61
N TRP A 117 -12.89 19.50 -16.31
CA TRP A 117 -14.00 20.20 -15.66
C TRP A 117 -14.94 19.27 -14.89
N LYS A 118 -15.27 18.10 -15.46
CA LYS A 118 -16.05 17.08 -14.74
C LYS A 118 -15.33 16.61 -13.48
N TYR A 119 -14.02 16.37 -13.55
CA TYR A 119 -13.19 16.03 -12.40
C TYR A 119 -13.26 17.12 -11.34
N ARG A 120 -13.10 18.39 -11.71
CA ARG A 120 -13.17 19.52 -10.76
C ARG A 120 -14.53 19.67 -10.10
N ALA A 121 -15.61 19.49 -10.85
CA ALA A 121 -16.95 19.48 -10.28
C ALA A 121 -17.10 18.34 -9.27
N LEU A 122 -16.67 17.13 -9.64
CA LEU A 122 -16.73 15.95 -8.77
C LEU A 122 -15.79 16.05 -7.57
N TYR A 123 -14.66 16.74 -7.72
CA TYR A 123 -13.69 17.05 -6.66
C TYR A 123 -14.38 17.79 -5.52
N VAL A 124 -15.06 18.89 -5.85
CA VAL A 124 -15.73 19.75 -4.86
C VAL A 124 -16.95 19.04 -4.26
N MET A 125 -17.69 18.27 -5.06
CA MET A 125 -18.90 17.60 -4.58
C MET A 125 -18.61 16.38 -3.69
N LYS A 126 -17.61 15.57 -4.03
CA LYS A 126 -17.43 14.24 -3.40
C LYS A 126 -15.98 13.79 -3.22
N LEU A 127 -15.13 13.89 -4.25
CA LEU A 127 -13.82 13.21 -4.21
C LEU A 127 -12.94 13.75 -3.08
N ALA A 128 -12.93 15.06 -2.84
CA ALA A 128 -12.14 15.64 -1.76
C ALA A 128 -12.60 15.11 -0.39
N ASN A 129 -13.91 14.97 -0.18
CA ASN A 129 -14.46 14.43 1.06
C ASN A 129 -14.08 12.95 1.27
N ILE A 130 -14.30 12.11 0.25
CA ILE A 130 -13.97 10.69 0.31
C ILE A 130 -12.46 10.49 0.54
N HIS A 131 -11.63 11.23 -0.21
CA HIS A 131 -10.17 11.20 -0.08
C HIS A 131 -9.72 11.56 1.33
N ASN A 132 -10.24 12.67 1.88
CA ASN A 132 -9.86 13.12 3.21
C ASN A 132 -10.29 12.13 4.29
N ILE A 133 -11.51 11.57 4.18
CA ILE A 133 -11.98 10.54 5.11
C ILE A 133 -11.11 9.29 5.01
N PHE A 134 -10.78 8.82 3.81
CA PHE A 134 -9.88 7.68 3.60
C PHE A 134 -8.53 7.89 4.31
N TRP A 135 -7.86 9.00 4.06
CA TRP A 135 -6.54 9.23 4.67
C TRP A 135 -6.60 9.52 6.16
N THR A 136 -7.66 10.17 6.64
CA THR A 136 -7.90 10.37 8.06
C THR A 136 -8.06 9.02 8.77
N GLN A 137 -8.81 8.09 8.18
CA GLN A 137 -8.96 6.73 8.70
C GLN A 137 -7.65 5.96 8.67
N CYS A 138 -6.87 6.06 7.59
CA CYS A 138 -5.52 5.49 7.52
C CYS A 138 -4.61 6.04 8.62
N GLN A 139 -4.69 7.34 8.95
CA GLN A 139 -3.90 7.93 10.03
C GLN A 139 -4.34 7.41 11.40
N TYR A 140 -5.65 7.32 11.67
CA TYR A 140 -6.15 6.75 12.93
C TYR A 140 -5.76 5.29 13.13
N GLN A 141 -5.63 4.52 12.04
CA GLN A 141 -5.20 3.13 12.07
C GLN A 141 -3.67 2.96 12.01
N ASN A 142 -2.89 4.05 12.07
CA ASN A 142 -1.43 4.06 11.92
C ASN A 142 -0.92 3.41 10.61
N ILE A 143 -1.73 3.48 9.55
CA ILE A 143 -1.40 2.96 8.22
C ILE A 143 -0.59 3.98 7.42
N SER A 144 -0.92 5.26 7.55
CA SER A 144 -0.15 6.37 6.96
C SER A 144 0.25 7.38 8.05
N GLU A 145 1.50 7.82 8.00
CA GLU A 145 2.04 8.87 8.87
C GLU A 145 2.03 10.25 8.19
N ARG A 146 1.80 10.28 6.87
CA ARG A 146 1.93 11.49 6.05
C ARG A 146 0.58 12.12 5.78
N GLU A 147 0.60 13.43 5.59
CA GLU A 147 -0.54 14.14 5.04
C GLU A 147 -0.61 13.90 3.54
N HIS A 148 -1.79 13.52 3.06
CA HIS A 148 -2.05 13.30 1.65
C HIS A 148 -3.06 14.34 1.18
N SER A 149 -2.78 14.99 0.04
CA SER A 149 -3.66 15.99 -0.56
C SER A 149 -4.12 15.54 -1.95
N LEU A 150 -5.42 15.66 -2.22
CA LEU A 150 -5.94 15.41 -3.57
C LEU A 150 -5.66 16.62 -4.46
N GLY A 151 -5.05 16.40 -5.63
CA GLY A 151 -4.82 17.47 -6.59
C GLY A 151 -6.10 17.90 -7.32
N PHE A 152 -6.16 19.17 -7.71
CA PHE A 152 -7.28 19.75 -8.48
C PHE A 152 -7.26 19.41 -9.99
N SER A 153 -6.29 18.60 -10.43
CA SER A 153 -6.19 18.06 -11.79
C SER A 153 -6.27 16.53 -11.75
N PRO A 154 -6.90 15.88 -12.74
CA PRO A 154 -6.95 14.41 -12.81
C PRO A 154 -5.57 13.76 -12.97
N ASP A 155 -4.52 14.50 -13.37
CA ASP A 155 -3.13 14.01 -13.41
C ASP A 155 -2.45 13.98 -12.03
N LYS A 156 -3.10 14.53 -11.00
CA LYS A 156 -2.54 14.70 -9.66
C LYS A 156 -3.44 14.05 -8.60
N ILE A 157 -3.97 12.87 -8.90
CA ILE A 157 -4.79 12.09 -7.95
C ILE A 157 -3.90 11.47 -6.86
N GLY A 158 -2.63 11.18 -7.17
CA GLY A 158 -1.65 10.58 -6.25
C GLY A 158 -1.86 9.08 -6.09
N ILE A 159 -1.49 8.53 -4.93
CA ILE A 159 -1.45 7.08 -4.66
C ILE A 159 -2.81 6.40 -4.89
N LEU A 160 -3.93 7.10 -4.69
CA LEU A 160 -5.27 6.54 -4.91
C LEU A 160 -5.68 6.45 -6.39
N ASP A 161 -4.86 6.91 -7.33
CA ASP A 161 -5.15 6.81 -8.75
C ASP A 161 -5.32 5.32 -9.17
N PRO A 162 -6.46 4.94 -9.77
CA PRO A 162 -6.69 3.61 -10.30
C PRO A 162 -5.55 3.02 -11.14
N VAL A 163 -4.74 3.83 -11.83
CA VAL A 163 -3.63 3.37 -12.69
C VAL A 163 -2.52 2.68 -11.91
N HIS A 164 -2.38 2.98 -10.63
CA HIS A 164 -1.35 2.41 -9.77
C HIS A 164 -1.71 1.01 -9.26
N PHE A 165 -2.98 0.62 -9.38
CA PHE A 165 -3.48 -0.69 -8.94
C PHE A 165 -3.45 -1.69 -10.09
N GLY A 166 -2.87 -2.86 -9.83
CA GLY A 166 -2.92 -3.97 -10.79
C GLY A 166 -4.37 -4.30 -11.20
N LYS A 167 -4.56 -4.68 -12.46
CA LYS A 167 -5.91 -4.93 -13.03
C LYS A 167 -6.75 -5.87 -12.15
N ASP A 168 -6.16 -6.97 -11.70
CA ASP A 168 -6.84 -7.98 -10.88
C ASP A 168 -7.26 -7.42 -9.51
N ALA A 169 -6.41 -6.59 -8.90
CA ALA A 169 -6.70 -5.94 -7.63
C ALA A 169 -7.81 -4.90 -7.78
N TYR A 170 -7.73 -4.08 -8.83
CA TYR A 170 -8.76 -3.09 -9.16
C TYR A 170 -10.12 -3.76 -9.38
N GLU A 171 -10.18 -4.84 -10.17
CA GLU A 171 -11.42 -5.56 -10.44
C GLU A 171 -12.02 -6.18 -9.16
N GLN A 172 -11.20 -6.78 -8.31
CA GLN A 172 -11.61 -7.28 -7.00
C GLN A 172 -12.23 -6.17 -6.13
N ILE A 173 -11.53 -5.04 -6.01
CA ILE A 173 -12.02 -3.89 -5.24
C ILE A 173 -13.37 -3.42 -5.79
N GLN A 174 -13.52 -3.28 -7.10
CA GLN A 174 -14.79 -2.89 -7.72
C GLN A 174 -15.92 -3.92 -7.52
N GLN A 175 -15.58 -5.20 -7.33
CA GLN A 175 -16.54 -6.25 -7.01
C GLN A 175 -16.96 -6.28 -5.54
N GLY A 176 -16.39 -5.44 -4.68
CA GLY A 176 -16.70 -5.41 -3.25
C GLY A 176 -16.04 -6.54 -2.44
N VAL A 177 -14.98 -7.15 -2.98
CA VAL A 177 -14.22 -8.24 -2.33
C VAL A 177 -12.75 -8.09 -2.66
N TYR A 178 -11.87 -8.07 -1.65
CA TYR A 178 -10.42 -8.06 -1.87
C TYR A 178 -9.75 -9.07 -0.95
N ASN A 179 -8.95 -9.99 -1.51
CA ASN A 179 -8.25 -11.05 -0.76
C ASN A 179 -9.15 -11.85 0.23
N GLY A 180 -10.41 -12.07 -0.14
CA GLY A 180 -11.39 -12.78 0.70
C GLY A 180 -12.14 -11.90 1.72
N THR A 181 -11.74 -10.66 1.90
CA THR A 181 -12.46 -9.65 2.70
C THR A 181 -13.58 -9.06 1.86
N SER A 182 -14.84 -9.27 2.25
CA SER A 182 -15.99 -8.62 1.60
C SER A 182 -16.40 -7.35 2.33
N PHE A 183 -16.73 -6.30 1.57
CA PHE A 183 -17.11 -4.99 2.09
C PHE A 183 -18.37 -4.43 1.40
N LYS A 184 -19.18 -5.30 0.80
CA LYS A 184 -20.43 -4.93 0.11
C LYS A 184 -21.49 -4.34 1.04
N ASP A 185 -21.53 -4.85 2.27
CA ASP A 185 -22.57 -4.51 3.25
C ASP A 185 -22.15 -3.37 4.19
N ILE A 186 -21.02 -2.72 3.91
CA ILE A 186 -20.49 -1.63 4.75
C ILE A 186 -21.19 -0.32 4.44
N GLU A 187 -21.57 0.37 5.51
CA GLU A 187 -22.09 1.73 5.48
C GLU A 187 -21.14 2.64 6.22
N VAL A 188 -20.52 3.58 5.51
CA VAL A 188 -19.71 4.62 6.16
C VAL A 188 -20.60 5.84 6.41
N LEU A 189 -20.69 6.21 7.68
CA LEU A 189 -21.44 7.39 8.14
C LEU A 189 -20.95 8.65 7.39
N GLY A 190 -21.90 9.38 6.78
CA GLY A 190 -21.62 10.61 6.03
C GLY A 190 -21.31 10.42 4.53
N ILE A 191 -21.17 9.18 4.04
CA ILE A 191 -20.85 8.89 2.64
C ILE A 191 -21.93 8.04 1.94
N GLY A 192 -22.63 7.16 2.67
CA GLY A 192 -23.73 6.33 2.13
C GLY A 192 -23.33 4.86 1.92
N LYS A 193 -24.22 4.07 1.29
CA LYS A 193 -24.04 2.62 1.07
C LYS A 193 -23.37 2.30 -0.28
N PHE A 194 -22.71 1.14 -0.35
CA PHE A 194 -22.31 0.52 -1.63
C PHE A 194 -23.57 0.27 -2.49
N LYS A 195 -23.50 0.56 -3.80
CA LYS A 195 -24.60 0.32 -4.75
C LYS A 195 -24.15 -0.60 -5.87
#